data_AF-A0A553QG33-F1
#
_entry.id   AF-A0A553QG33-F1
#
_cell.length_a   1.000
_cell.length_b   1.000
_cell.length_c   1.000
_cell.angle_alpha   90.00
_cell.angle_beta   90.00
_cell.angle_gamma   90.00
#
_symmetry.space_group_name_H-M   'P 1'
#
loop_
_entity.id
_entity.type
_entity.pdbx_description
1 polymer ?
#
loop_
_entity_poly.entity_id
_entity_poly.type
_entity_poly.pdbx_seq_one_letter_code
_entity_poly.pdbx_strand_id
1 'polypeptide(L)'
;MSSSNDVAASDANSAETSNGVPDPSTVYDGVTPTRLLKMKGIMENQRFEMNVKLGMGKHRESCDADADLSKYESEIEQARLSYFNKTLVLNRMQIWNAIIDKIMHDDGEAERLKELTNQNTELCEKTLKILKIKKKMQEINELKDVKETLGEVQQKAKERAEAILQKYQRVVTILQNILRGIILASKVNWRDDPKLKDIVMNLEHLPN
;
A
#
# COMPACT_ATOMS: atom_id res chain seq x y z
N MET A 1 3.89 -67.67 13.49
CA MET A 1 2.44 -67.71 13.72
C MET A 1 1.86 -66.61 12.84
N SER A 2 1.61 -66.84 11.54
CA SER A 2 0.41 -67.52 10.97
C SER A 2 -0.87 -66.75 11.34
N SER A 3 -1.73 -66.21 10.47
CA SER A 3 -2.14 -66.48 9.07
C SER A 3 -2.69 -65.16 8.45
N SER A 4 -2.51 -64.82 7.15
CA SER A 4 -3.25 -65.30 5.94
C SER A 4 -4.76 -65.02 6.01
N ASN A 5 -5.50 -64.45 5.03
CA ASN A 5 -5.40 -64.16 3.58
C ASN A 5 -6.39 -62.99 3.28
N ASP A 6 -6.26 -62.08 2.30
CA ASP A 6 -6.10 -62.12 0.83
C ASP A 6 -7.40 -62.29 -0.02
N VAL A 7 -7.44 -61.57 -1.15
CA VAL A 7 -8.31 -61.67 -2.38
C VAL A 7 -9.68 -60.95 -2.32
N ALA A 8 -9.99 -59.86 -3.06
CA ALA A 8 -9.94 -59.47 -4.49
C ALA A 8 -11.17 -59.89 -5.35
N ALA A 9 -11.79 -58.92 -6.04
CA ALA A 9 -12.50 -58.97 -7.35
C ALA A 9 -13.35 -57.67 -7.51
N SER A 10 -13.11 -56.74 -8.45
CA SER A 10 -13.12 -56.78 -9.93
C SER A 10 -14.52 -56.63 -10.56
N ASP A 11 -14.70 -55.46 -11.19
CA ASP A 11 -15.20 -55.19 -12.55
C ASP A 11 -16.68 -55.08 -12.95
N ALA A 12 -16.81 -54.22 -13.99
CA ALA A 12 -17.83 -54.09 -15.05
C ALA A 12 -18.99 -53.10 -14.78
N ASN A 13 -19.09 -51.87 -15.33
CA ASN A 13 -18.87 -51.27 -16.67
C ASN A 13 -20.14 -51.23 -17.57
N SER A 14 -20.24 -50.15 -18.38
CA SER A 14 -21.18 -49.83 -19.50
C SER A 14 -22.30 -48.81 -19.17
N ALA A 15 -22.29 -47.57 -19.71
CA ALA A 15 -22.55 -47.11 -21.09
C ALA A 15 -24.05 -47.25 -21.48
N GLU A 16 -24.78 -46.36 -22.17
CA GLU A 16 -24.50 -45.17 -22.98
C GLU A 16 -25.85 -44.47 -23.32
N THR A 17 -25.78 -43.15 -23.58
CA THR A 17 -26.59 -42.26 -24.47
C THR A 17 -27.99 -42.64 -25.00
N SER A 18 -28.95 -41.67 -25.01
CA SER A 18 -29.71 -41.30 -26.22
C SER A 18 -30.56 -40.02 -26.04
N ASN A 19 -30.54 -39.19 -27.08
CA ASN A 19 -31.21 -37.91 -27.27
C ASN A 19 -32.75 -37.98 -27.33
N GLY A 20 -33.42 -36.86 -27.03
CA GLY A 20 -34.83 -36.65 -27.38
C GLY A 20 -35.34 -35.25 -26.99
N VAL A 21 -35.29 -34.32 -27.94
CA VAL A 21 -36.11 -33.08 -27.91
C VAL A 21 -37.58 -33.45 -28.18
N PRO A 22 -38.54 -32.77 -27.55
CA PRO A 22 -39.78 -32.44 -28.25
C PRO A 22 -40.14 -30.95 -28.23
N ASP A 23 -40.75 -30.56 -29.35
CA ASP A 23 -41.21 -29.26 -29.85
C ASP A 23 -42.55 -28.81 -29.20
N PRO A 24 -43.25 -27.71 -29.59
CA PRO A 24 -43.65 -26.63 -28.70
C PRO A 24 -45.16 -26.33 -28.80
N SER A 25 -46.01 -26.80 -27.90
CA SER A 25 -47.36 -26.20 -27.77
C SER A 25 -48.12 -26.70 -26.56
N THR A 26 -48.29 -25.82 -25.57
CA THR A 26 -49.41 -25.72 -24.61
C THR A 26 -49.02 -24.64 -23.59
N VAL A 27 -49.20 -23.35 -23.90
CA VAL A 27 -50.42 -22.58 -23.66
C VAL A 27 -50.96 -22.80 -22.24
N TYR A 28 -50.66 -21.81 -21.39
CA TYR A 28 -51.19 -21.51 -20.05
C TYR A 28 -51.28 -22.68 -19.05
N ASP A 29 -50.23 -22.87 -18.25
CA ASP A 29 -50.46 -23.24 -16.85
C ASP A 29 -49.95 -22.11 -15.95
N GLY A 30 -50.90 -21.56 -15.22
CA GLY A 30 -50.71 -20.46 -14.30
C GLY A 30 -49.71 -20.85 -13.24
N VAL A 31 -49.27 -19.83 -12.53
CA VAL A 31 -48.53 -19.93 -11.28
C VAL A 31 -49.05 -21.11 -10.42
N THR A 32 -48.38 -22.27 -10.52
CA THR A 32 -48.78 -23.47 -9.79
C THR A 32 -48.60 -23.20 -8.29
N PRO A 33 -49.50 -23.64 -7.39
CA PRO A 33 -49.37 -23.41 -5.94
C PRO A 33 -47.98 -23.78 -5.39
N THR A 34 -47.38 -24.83 -5.94
CA THR A 34 -46.01 -25.28 -5.62
C THR A 34 -44.94 -24.24 -5.98
N ARG A 35 -45.11 -23.52 -7.08
CA ARG A 35 -44.19 -22.45 -7.52
C ARG A 35 -44.27 -21.25 -6.58
N LEU A 36 -45.47 -20.88 -6.12
CA LEU A 36 -45.66 -19.83 -5.12
C LEU A 36 -45.04 -20.19 -3.78
N LEU A 37 -45.20 -21.43 -3.33
CA LEU A 37 -44.58 -21.90 -2.09
C LEU A 37 -43.05 -21.87 -2.17
N LYS A 38 -42.48 -22.30 -3.31
CA LYS A 38 -41.04 -22.17 -3.56
C LYS A 38 -40.58 -20.72 -3.56
N MET A 39 -41.31 -19.84 -4.25
CA MET A 39 -40.96 -18.42 -4.32
C MET A 39 -41.09 -17.73 -2.95
N LYS A 40 -42.11 -18.08 -2.16
CA LYS A 40 -42.28 -17.63 -0.77
C LYS A 40 -41.10 -18.05 0.10
N GLY A 41 -40.69 -19.33 0.02
CA GLY A 41 -39.52 -19.83 0.75
C GLY A 41 -38.22 -19.10 0.37
N ILE A 42 -38.01 -18.84 -0.93
CA ILE A 42 -36.86 -18.06 -1.41
C ILE A 42 -36.89 -16.63 -0.86
N MET A 43 -38.05 -15.97 -0.89
CA MET A 43 -38.21 -14.60 -0.39
C MET A 43 -38.05 -14.51 1.13
N GLU A 44 -38.54 -15.48 1.89
CA GLU A 44 -38.35 -15.56 3.34
C GLU A 44 -36.87 -15.73 3.69
N ASN A 45 -36.15 -16.62 2.99
CA ASN A 45 -34.71 -16.78 3.16
C ASN A 45 -33.94 -15.51 2.78
N GLN A 46 -34.27 -14.86 1.66
CA GLN A 46 -33.63 -13.60 1.26
C GLN A 46 -33.88 -12.48 2.28
N ARG A 47 -35.11 -12.39 2.80
CA ARG A 47 -35.46 -11.43 3.86
C ARG A 47 -34.67 -11.74 5.14
N PHE A 48 -34.53 -13.00 5.50
CA PHE A 48 -33.72 -13.42 6.64
C PHE A 48 -32.26 -13.03 6.45
N GLU A 49 -31.63 -13.40 5.32
CA GLU A 49 -30.25 -13.03 5.01
C GLU A 49 -30.04 -11.52 5.00
N MET A 50 -30.96 -10.77 4.40
CA MET A 50 -30.90 -9.31 4.38
C MET A 50 -31.01 -8.73 5.79
N ASN A 51 -31.92 -9.26 6.62
CA ASN A 51 -32.09 -8.80 8.00
C ASN A 51 -30.89 -9.16 8.89
N VAL A 52 -30.27 -10.32 8.66
CA VAL A 52 -28.99 -10.70 9.27
C VAL A 52 -27.88 -9.75 8.82
N LYS A 53 -27.76 -9.47 7.52
CA LYS A 53 -26.77 -8.51 6.97
C LYS A 53 -26.99 -7.09 7.48
N LEU A 54 -28.23 -6.64 7.62
CA LEU A 54 -28.59 -5.33 8.21
C LEU A 54 -28.33 -5.29 9.72
N GLY A 55 -28.53 -6.41 10.44
CA GLY A 55 -28.17 -6.55 11.85
C GLY A 55 -26.66 -6.53 12.07
N MET A 56 -25.89 -7.19 11.19
CA MET A 56 -24.43 -7.12 11.18
C MET A 56 -23.92 -5.72 10.81
N GLY A 57 -24.64 -4.98 9.96
CA GLY A 57 -24.32 -3.59 9.59
C GLY A 57 -24.59 -2.56 10.68
N LYS A 58 -25.41 -2.88 11.69
CA LYS A 58 -25.67 -2.00 12.85
C LYS A 58 -24.60 -2.06 13.93
N HIS A 59 -23.69 -3.04 13.87
CA HIS A 59 -22.54 -3.11 14.78
C HIS A 59 -21.33 -2.32 14.26
N ARG A 60 -21.58 -1.21 13.55
CA ARG A 60 -20.53 -0.30 13.05
C ARG A 60 -20.35 0.95 13.92
N GLU A 61 -20.97 0.97 15.10
CA GLU A 61 -20.82 2.02 16.13
C GLU A 61 -19.82 1.61 17.23
N SER A 62 -18.93 0.64 16.96
CA SER A 62 -17.81 0.30 17.84
C SER A 62 -16.53 1.08 17.50
N CYS A 63 -16.58 1.98 16.51
CA CYS A 63 -15.41 2.70 16.02
C CYS A 63 -14.99 3.88 16.91
N ASP A 64 -15.93 4.48 17.65
CA ASP A 64 -15.63 5.65 18.50
C ASP A 64 -15.03 5.24 19.85
N ALA A 65 -15.46 4.10 20.43
CA ALA A 65 -14.96 3.63 21.71
C ALA A 65 -13.48 3.21 21.68
N ASP A 66 -13.01 2.61 20.58
CA ASP A 66 -11.59 2.21 20.43
C ASP A 66 -10.67 3.43 20.22
N ALA A 67 -11.15 4.45 19.50
CA ALA A 67 -10.41 5.70 19.32
C ALA A 67 -10.31 6.49 20.64
N ASP A 68 -11.40 6.54 21.42
CA ASP A 68 -11.42 7.16 22.74
C ASP A 68 -10.54 6.40 23.75
N LEU A 69 -10.54 5.07 23.71
CA LEU A 69 -9.68 4.25 24.56
C LEU A 69 -8.19 4.55 24.28
N SER A 70 -7.79 4.57 23.01
CA SER A 70 -6.42 4.87 22.60
C SER A 70 -5.99 6.28 23.00
N LYS A 71 -6.92 7.25 22.94
CA LYS A 71 -6.68 8.61 23.42
C LYS A 71 -6.41 8.65 24.93
N TYR A 72 -7.26 8.02 25.74
CA TYR A 72 -7.06 7.97 27.19
C TYR A 72 -5.80 7.20 27.60
N GLU A 73 -5.47 6.13 26.88
CA GLU A 73 -4.21 5.39 27.09
C GLU A 73 -2.99 6.31 26.86
N SER A 74 -2.99 7.07 25.78
CA SER A 74 -1.94 8.06 25.49
C SER A 74 -1.87 9.16 26.56
N GLU A 75 -3.02 9.70 26.99
CA GLU A 75 -3.09 10.71 28.05
C GLU A 75 -2.57 10.17 29.40
N ILE A 76 -2.90 8.93 29.75
CA ILE A 76 -2.40 8.25 30.96
C ILE A 76 -0.88 8.05 30.89
N GLU A 77 -0.35 7.57 29.78
CA GLU A 77 1.10 7.39 29.60
C GLU A 77 1.83 8.74 29.62
N GLN A 78 1.27 9.77 28.98
CA GLN A 78 1.84 11.12 29.04
C GLN A 78 1.84 11.67 30.48
N ALA A 79 0.75 11.48 31.24
CA ALA A 79 0.66 11.91 32.63
C ALA A 79 1.67 11.15 33.51
N ARG A 80 1.82 9.83 33.31
CA ARG A 80 2.83 9.00 34.02
C ARG A 80 4.26 9.47 33.74
N LEU A 81 4.60 9.68 32.47
CA LEU A 81 5.91 10.18 32.06
C LEU A 81 6.19 11.58 32.63
N SER A 82 5.18 12.46 32.61
CA SER A 82 5.27 13.81 33.19
C SER A 82 5.54 13.76 34.70
N TYR A 83 4.78 12.94 35.43
CA TYR A 83 4.97 12.75 36.87
C TYR A 83 6.36 12.18 37.19
N PHE A 84 6.78 11.13 36.47
CA PHE A 84 8.11 10.53 36.62
C PHE A 84 9.22 11.56 36.39
N ASN A 85 9.15 12.33 35.30
CA ASN A 85 10.14 13.34 34.97
C ASN A 85 10.22 14.44 36.03
N LYS A 86 9.07 14.93 36.53
CA LYS A 86 9.04 15.93 37.61
C LYS A 86 9.69 15.40 38.89
N THR A 87 9.37 14.16 39.26
CA THR A 87 9.96 13.49 40.44
C THR A 87 11.46 13.30 40.27
N LEU A 88 11.91 12.90 39.08
CA LEU A 88 13.32 12.72 38.78
C LEU A 88 14.11 14.04 38.86
N VAL A 89 13.54 15.15 38.35
CA VAL A 89 14.15 16.48 38.45
C VAL A 89 14.25 16.92 39.91
N LEU A 90 13.20 16.73 40.71
CA LEU A 90 13.22 17.05 42.14
C LEU A 90 14.28 16.23 42.88
N ASN A 91 14.34 14.92 42.65
CA ASN A 91 15.34 14.04 43.27
C ASN A 91 16.77 14.48 42.89
N ARG A 92 17.01 14.81 41.62
CA ARG A 92 18.30 15.33 41.17
C ARG A 92 18.66 16.64 41.86
N MET A 93 17.70 17.55 42.02
CA MET A 93 17.91 18.82 42.72
C MET A 93 18.24 18.60 44.19
N GLN A 94 17.54 17.70 44.88
CA GLN A 94 17.80 17.38 46.28
C GLN A 94 19.19 16.76 46.48
N ILE A 95 19.58 15.82 45.60
CA ILE A 95 20.93 15.22 45.61
C ILE A 95 21.99 16.30 45.37
N TRP A 96 21.76 17.19 44.39
CA TRP A 96 22.67 18.29 44.11
C TRP A 96 22.85 19.23 45.29
N ASN A 97 21.77 19.62 45.97
CA ASN A 97 21.87 20.45 47.17
C ASN A 97 22.71 19.76 48.25
N ALA A 98 22.47 18.47 48.51
CA ALA A 98 23.24 17.71 49.49
C ALA A 98 24.74 17.59 49.12
N ILE A 99 25.07 17.49 47.83
CA ILE A 99 26.47 17.50 47.34
C ILE A 99 27.10 18.87 47.58
N ILE A 100 26.40 19.95 47.25
CA ILE A 100 26.88 21.33 47.47
C ILE A 100 27.15 21.57 48.95
N ASP A 101 26.21 21.20 49.83
CA ASP A 101 26.38 21.37 51.28
C ASP A 101 27.61 20.63 51.81
N LYS A 102 27.88 19.42 51.30
CA LYS A 102 29.09 18.66 51.66
C LYS A 102 30.37 19.32 51.17
N ILE A 103 30.38 19.83 49.93
CA ILE A 103 31.55 20.55 49.39
C ILE A 103 31.82 21.84 50.19
N MET A 104 30.78 22.49 50.70
CA MET A 104 30.91 23.75 51.45
C MET A 104 31.34 23.56 52.92
N HIS A 105 31.13 22.38 53.50
CA HIS A 105 31.29 22.17 54.96
C HIS A 105 32.29 21.08 55.35
N ASP A 106 32.84 20.28 54.43
CA ASP A 106 33.78 19.19 54.72
C ASP A 106 35.12 19.34 53.99
N ASP A 107 36.19 19.72 54.70
CA ASP A 107 37.52 19.97 54.11
C ASP A 107 38.26 18.69 53.67
N GLY A 108 37.87 17.51 54.17
CA GLY A 108 38.61 16.26 53.93
C GLY A 108 38.36 15.63 52.55
N GLU A 109 37.12 15.69 52.07
CA GLU A 109 36.68 15.03 50.83
C GLU A 109 36.10 16.00 49.77
N ALA A 110 35.96 17.30 50.09
CA ALA A 110 35.40 18.30 49.17
C ALA A 110 36.14 18.37 47.83
N GLU A 111 37.47 18.31 47.83
CA GLU A 111 38.25 18.45 46.60
C GLU A 111 38.04 17.25 45.65
N ARG A 112 37.90 16.02 46.19
CA ARG A 112 37.57 14.84 45.38
C ARG A 112 36.16 14.92 44.82
N LEU A 113 35.19 15.38 45.62
CA LEU A 113 33.81 15.58 45.20
C LEU A 113 33.69 16.63 44.08
N LYS A 114 34.46 17.71 44.17
CA LYS A 114 34.53 18.76 43.16
C LYS A 114 35.13 18.27 41.85
N GLU A 115 36.23 17.53 41.93
CA GLU A 115 36.86 16.92 40.74
C GLU A 115 35.91 15.94 40.05
N LEU A 116 35.28 15.04 40.81
CA LEU A 116 34.29 14.10 40.27
C LEU A 116 33.10 14.83 39.62
N THR A 117 32.66 15.93 40.22
CA THR A 117 31.59 16.78 39.68
C THR A 117 31.98 17.38 38.33
N ASN A 118 33.18 17.95 38.22
CA ASN A 118 33.69 18.51 36.97
C ASN A 118 33.77 17.46 35.87
N GLN A 119 34.30 16.27 36.17
CA GLN A 119 34.36 15.15 35.23
C GLN A 119 32.97 14.71 34.76
N ASN A 120 31.99 14.66 35.68
CA ASN A 120 30.61 14.33 35.35
C ASN A 120 29.99 15.37 34.41
N THR A 121 30.19 16.66 34.69
CA THR A 121 29.75 17.76 33.82
C THR A 121 30.36 17.65 32.42
N GLU A 122 31.67 17.40 32.32
CA GLU A 122 32.34 17.24 31.02
C GLU A 122 31.78 16.03 30.24
N LEU A 123 31.52 14.91 30.91
CA LEU A 123 30.88 13.74 30.31
C LEU A 123 29.46 14.03 29.82
N CYS A 124 28.67 14.78 30.59
CA CYS A 124 27.34 15.21 30.17
C CYS A 124 27.39 16.08 28.92
N GLU A 125 28.34 17.03 28.84
CA GLU A 125 28.53 17.86 27.65
C GLU A 125 28.90 17.04 26.42
N LYS A 126 29.83 16.09 26.56
CA LYS A 126 30.23 15.16 25.48
C LYS A 126 29.04 14.34 25.01
N THR A 127 28.25 13.81 25.94
CA THR A 127 27.03 13.04 25.65
C THR A 127 26.02 13.88 24.87
N LEU A 128 25.79 15.13 25.27
CA LEU A 128 24.87 16.03 24.57
C LEU A 128 25.33 16.34 23.15
N LYS A 129 26.64 16.54 22.94
CA LYS A 129 27.22 16.73 21.60
C LYS A 129 26.98 15.51 20.70
N ILE A 130 27.21 14.30 21.22
CA ILE A 130 26.97 13.04 20.48
C ILE A 130 25.50 12.90 20.11
N LEU A 131 24.57 13.16 21.04
CA LEU A 131 23.12 13.09 20.75
C LEU A 131 22.70 14.08 19.66
N LYS A 132 23.26 15.30 19.67
CA LYS A 132 23.00 16.31 18.64
C LYS A 132 23.54 15.87 17.28
N ILE A 133 24.74 15.28 17.23
CA ILE A 133 25.32 14.74 15.99
C ILE A 133 24.48 13.58 15.48
N LYS A 134 24.07 12.65 16.36
CA LYS A 134 23.21 11.51 16.01
C LYS A 134 21.90 11.97 15.37
N LYS A 135 21.24 12.98 15.96
CA LYS A 135 20.01 13.55 15.40
C LYS A 135 20.23 14.13 14.00
N LYS A 136 21.28 14.93 13.82
CA LYS A 136 21.64 15.48 12.50
C LYS A 136 21.97 14.40 11.47
N MET A 137 22.63 13.32 11.90
CA MET A 137 22.95 12.20 11.02
C MET A 137 21.68 11.48 10.56
N GLN A 138 20.69 11.31 11.45
CA GLN A 138 19.40 10.76 11.12
C GLN A 138 18.66 11.64 10.09
N GLU A 139 18.61 12.96 10.31
CA GLU A 139 18.01 13.92 9.37
C GLU A 139 18.68 13.86 7.99
N ILE A 140 20.02 13.78 7.94
CA ILE A 140 20.77 13.62 6.67
C ILE A 140 20.42 12.30 5.97
N ASN A 141 20.27 11.22 6.73
CA ASN A 141 19.94 9.92 6.16
C ASN A 141 18.53 9.89 5.56
N GLU A 142 17.56 10.49 6.26
CA GLU A 142 16.19 10.65 5.77
C GLU A 142 16.14 11.51 4.49
N LEU A 143 16.89 12.62 4.46
CA LEU A 143 17.00 13.46 3.25
C LEU A 143 17.66 12.73 2.07
N LYS A 144 18.63 11.86 2.35
CA LYS A 144 19.29 11.05 1.32
C LYS A 144 18.31 10.06 0.70
N ASP A 145 17.51 9.38 1.51
CA ASP A 145 16.49 8.43 1.07
C ASP A 145 15.42 9.10 0.20
N VAL A 146 14.94 10.28 0.64
CA VAL A 146 13.99 11.08 -0.15
C VAL A 146 14.59 11.52 -1.50
N LYS A 147 15.88 11.90 -1.52
CA LYS A 147 16.55 12.29 -2.76
C LYS A 147 16.69 11.11 -3.73
N GLU A 148 17.01 9.93 -3.23
CA GLU A 148 17.16 8.70 -4.02
C GLU A 148 15.82 8.28 -4.64
N THR A 149 14.77 8.18 -3.82
CA THR A 149 13.41 7.87 -4.28
C THR A 149 12.87 8.89 -5.28
N LEU A 150 13.13 10.19 -5.07
CA LEU A 150 12.77 11.22 -6.05
C LEU A 150 13.51 11.02 -7.38
N GLY A 151 14.79 10.67 -7.34
CA GLY A 151 15.58 10.38 -8.53
C GLY A 151 15.03 9.20 -9.33
N GLU A 152 14.66 8.12 -8.66
CA GLU A 152 14.02 6.95 -9.29
C GLU A 152 12.68 7.30 -9.94
N VAL A 153 11.83 8.08 -9.26
CA VAL A 153 10.54 8.53 -9.78
C VAL A 153 10.73 9.41 -11.02
N GLN A 154 11.68 10.34 -10.99
CA GLN A 154 11.99 11.20 -12.14
C GLN A 154 12.50 10.39 -13.34
N GLN A 155 13.40 9.44 -13.11
CA GLN A 155 13.93 8.58 -14.16
C GLN A 155 12.81 7.73 -14.81
N LYS A 156 11.96 7.12 -13.99
CA LYS A 156 10.81 6.34 -14.47
C LYS A 156 9.79 7.18 -15.24
N ALA A 157 9.59 8.45 -14.83
CA ALA A 157 8.71 9.37 -15.55
C ALA A 157 9.29 9.72 -16.93
N LYS A 158 10.61 9.93 -17.02
CA LYS A 158 11.32 10.18 -18.28
C LYS A 158 11.18 8.99 -19.24
N GLU A 159 11.46 7.78 -18.77
CA GLU A 159 11.35 6.56 -19.59
C GLU A 159 9.91 6.34 -20.10
N ARG A 160 8.90 6.62 -19.29
CA ARG A 160 7.49 6.57 -19.72
C ARG A 160 7.18 7.59 -20.81
N ALA A 161 7.67 8.82 -20.66
CA ALA A 161 7.46 9.86 -21.66
C ALA A 161 8.12 9.50 -23.00
N GLU A 162 9.35 8.98 -22.97
CA GLU A 162 10.07 8.50 -24.15
C GLU A 162 9.35 7.33 -24.83
N ALA A 163 8.86 6.36 -24.05
CA ALA A 163 8.10 5.23 -24.58
C ALA A 163 6.78 5.67 -25.25
N ILE A 164 6.10 6.69 -24.71
CA ILE A 164 4.90 7.26 -25.32
C ILE A 164 5.26 7.97 -26.63
N LEU A 165 6.32 8.79 -26.63
CA LEU A 165 6.79 9.50 -27.82
C LEU A 165 7.10 8.51 -28.96
N GLN A 166 7.84 7.44 -28.66
CA GLN A 166 8.20 6.42 -29.65
C GLN A 166 6.98 5.73 -30.27
N LYS A 167 5.91 5.51 -29.49
CA LYS A 167 4.66 4.94 -30.02
C LYS A 167 4.02 5.87 -31.05
N TYR A 168 3.92 7.16 -30.74
CA TYR A 168 3.36 8.14 -31.68
C TYR A 168 4.23 8.31 -32.93
N GLN A 169 5.55 8.38 -32.77
CA GLN A 169 6.49 8.44 -33.90
C GLN A 169 6.30 7.23 -34.83
N ARG A 170 6.18 6.01 -34.28
CA ARG A 170 5.95 4.80 -35.08
C ARG A 170 4.63 4.86 -35.88
N VAL A 171 3.55 5.30 -35.24
CA VAL A 171 2.23 5.44 -35.90
C VAL A 171 2.29 6.46 -37.03
N VAL A 172 2.93 7.61 -36.82
CA VAL A 172 3.11 8.64 -37.84
C VAL A 172 3.88 8.09 -39.04
N THR A 173 4.96 7.35 -38.82
CA THR A 173 5.73 6.70 -39.91
C THR A 173 4.88 5.71 -40.70
N ILE A 174 4.08 4.87 -40.04
CA ILE A 174 3.20 3.91 -40.72
C ILE A 174 2.15 4.64 -41.56
N LEU A 175 1.49 5.67 -41.00
CA LEU A 175 0.48 6.46 -41.71
C LEU A 175 1.07 7.18 -42.92
N GLN A 176 2.25 7.78 -42.79
CA GLN A 176 2.97 8.42 -43.89
C GLN A 176 3.25 7.41 -45.02
N ASN A 177 3.72 6.20 -44.69
CA ASN A 177 4.00 5.16 -45.67
C ASN A 177 2.73 4.70 -46.41
N ILE A 178 1.61 4.52 -45.70
CA ILE A 178 0.32 4.15 -46.30
C ILE A 178 -0.16 5.26 -47.25
N LEU A 179 -0.14 6.52 -46.79
CA LEU A 179 -0.62 7.66 -47.59
C LEU A 179 0.16 7.80 -48.91
N ARG A 180 1.49 7.62 -48.88
CA ARG A 180 2.31 7.61 -50.10
C ARG A 180 1.89 6.52 -51.08
N GLY A 181 1.69 5.30 -50.59
CA GLY A 181 1.24 4.18 -51.42
C GLY A 181 -0.08 4.49 -52.14
N ILE A 182 -1.03 5.11 -51.42
CA ILE A 182 -2.32 5.52 -51.99
C ILE A 182 -2.13 6.60 -53.07
N ILE A 183 -1.36 7.66 -52.79
CA ILE A 183 -1.15 8.76 -53.75
C ILE A 183 -0.49 8.24 -55.03
N LEU A 184 0.55 7.41 -54.90
CA LEU A 184 1.25 6.81 -56.04
C LEU A 184 0.33 5.92 -56.88
N ALA A 185 -0.61 5.20 -56.26
CA ALA A 185 -1.56 4.33 -56.95
C ALA A 185 -2.76 5.10 -57.57
N SER A 186 -3.10 6.28 -57.04
CA SER A 186 -4.35 6.99 -57.36
C SER A 186 -4.36 7.73 -58.71
N LYS A 187 -3.31 7.64 -59.53
CA LYS A 187 -3.16 8.36 -60.83
C LYS A 187 -3.40 9.88 -60.78
N VAL A 188 -3.43 10.48 -59.58
CA VAL A 188 -3.52 11.93 -59.38
C VAL A 188 -2.19 12.55 -59.79
N ASN A 189 -2.23 13.75 -60.37
CA ASN A 189 -1.04 14.45 -60.88
C ASN A 189 -0.22 15.10 -59.74
N TRP A 190 0.25 14.28 -58.80
CA TRP A 190 0.95 14.69 -57.57
C TRP A 190 2.26 15.44 -57.81
N ARG A 191 2.84 15.32 -59.01
CA ARG A 191 4.10 15.96 -59.38
C ARG A 191 3.96 17.47 -59.58
N ASP A 192 2.77 17.92 -59.96
CA ASP A 192 2.45 19.33 -60.23
C ASP A 192 1.80 20.02 -59.01
N ASP A 193 1.24 19.26 -58.07
CA ASP A 193 0.75 19.77 -56.80
C ASP A 193 1.90 19.82 -55.76
N PRO A 194 2.30 21.01 -55.29
CA PRO A 194 3.40 21.16 -54.34
C PRO A 194 3.17 20.42 -53.02
N LYS A 195 1.92 20.34 -52.53
CA LYS A 195 1.58 19.68 -51.26
C LYS A 195 1.67 18.16 -51.40
N LEU A 196 1.20 17.62 -52.51
CA LEU A 196 1.29 16.17 -52.77
C LEU A 196 2.74 15.76 -53.06
N LYS A 197 3.48 16.58 -53.80
CA LYS A 197 4.92 16.39 -54.03
C LYS A 197 5.70 16.35 -52.71
N ASP A 198 5.39 17.23 -51.77
CA ASP A 198 6.01 17.30 -50.44
C ASP A 198 5.76 16.02 -49.63
N ILE A 199 4.52 15.55 -49.56
CA ILE A 199 4.13 14.31 -48.86
C ILE A 199 4.81 13.07 -49.48
N VAL A 200 4.94 13.04 -50.80
CA VAL A 200 5.57 11.94 -51.55
C VAL A 200 7.10 11.99 -51.42
N MET A 201 7.73 13.17 -51.39
CA MET A 201 9.19 13.33 -51.44
C MET A 201 9.89 13.47 -50.07
N ASN A 202 9.26 14.09 -49.06
CA ASN A 202 9.93 14.36 -47.79
C ASN A 202 9.91 13.12 -46.88
N LEU A 203 10.98 12.33 -46.96
CA LEU A 203 11.45 11.42 -45.92
C LEU A 203 12.60 12.10 -45.20
N GLU A 204 12.36 12.72 -44.05
CA GLU A 204 13.47 12.97 -43.14
C GLU A 204 13.19 12.37 -41.77
N HIS A 205 14.19 11.60 -41.34
CA HIS A 205 14.27 10.79 -40.14
C HIS A 205 14.05 11.63 -38.89
N LEU A 206 13.14 11.17 -38.03
CA LEU A 206 13.12 11.57 -36.64
C LEU A 206 14.43 11.08 -35.99
N PRO A 207 15.22 11.95 -35.33
CA PRO A 207 16.50 11.54 -34.73
C PRO A 207 16.26 10.58 -33.55
N ASN A 208 17.17 9.61 -33.42
CA ASN A 208 17.31 8.70 -32.27
C ASN A 208 17.74 9.45 -31.01
#